data_AF-A0A2N5Z1S9-F1
#
_entry.id   AF-A0A2N5Z1S9-F1
#
_cell.length_a   1.000
_cell.length_b   1.000
_cell.length_c   1.000
_cell.angle_alpha   90.00
_cell.angle_beta   90.00
_cell.angle_gamma   90.00
#
_symmetry.space_group_name_H-M   'P 1'
#
loop_
_entity.id
_entity.type
_entity.pdbx_description
1 polymer ?
#
loop_
_entity_poly.entity_id
_entity_poly.type
_entity_poly.pdbx_seq_one_letter_code
_entity_poly.pdbx_strand_id
1 'polypeptide(L)' 'MQNIKLILPAYNEEKSLARLLSKVEKIKELFGFPLKVIVVNDGSTDDTLSVA' A
#
# COMPACT_ATOMS: atom_id res chain seq x y z
N MET A 1 -15.83 -16.09 1.24
CA MET A 1 -15.42 -14.67 1.11
C MET A 1 -13.93 -14.65 0.79
N GLN A 2 -13.50 -13.96 -0.26
CA GLN A 2 -12.07 -13.93 -0.61
C GLN A 2 -11.34 -12.94 0.30
N ASN A 3 -10.21 -13.36 0.86
CA ASN A 3 -9.39 -12.56 1.75
C ASN A 3 -8.07 -12.24 1.06
N ILE A 4 -7.93 -11.00 0.58
CA ILE A 4 -6.84 -10.60 -0.30
C ILE A 4 -5.75 -9.92 0.54
N LYS A 5 -4.50 -10.32 0.32
CA LYS A 5 -3.32 -9.67 0.89
C LYS A 5 -2.49 -9.08 -0.26
N LEU A 6 -2.25 -7.78 -0.21
CA LEU A 6 -1.37 -7.06 -1.13
C LEU A 6 -0.06 -6.76 -0.42
N ILE A 7 1.05 -7.34 -0.90
CA ILE A 7 2.38 -7.14 -0.32
C ILE A 7 3.16 -6.23 -1.27
N LEU A 8 3.72 -5.15 -0.73
CA LEU A 8 4.40 -4.10 -1.49
C LEU A 8 5.81 -3.89 -0.93
N PRO A 9 6.87 -4.42 -1.55
CA PRO A 9 8.22 -3.96 -1.27
C PRO A 9 8.36 -2.51 -1.75
N ALA A 10 8.98 -1.65 -0.93
CA ALA A 10 9.16 -0.24 -1.23
C ALA A 10 10.57 0.22 -0.88
N TYR A 11 11.27 0.77 -1.88
CA TYR A 11 12.57 1.43 -1.73
C TYR A 11 12.53 2.77 -2.48
N ASN A 12 12.53 3.87 -1.73
CA ASN A 12 12.45 5.23 -2.27
C ASN A 12 11.20 5.51 -3.15
N GLU A 13 10.02 5.16 -2.64
CA GLU A 13 8.72 5.21 -3.32
C GLU A 13 7.74 6.23 -2.70
N GLU A 14 8.23 7.25 -1.99
CA GLU A 14 7.39 8.24 -1.25
C GLU A 14 6.15 8.71 -2.03
N LYS A 15 6.33 9.19 -3.27
CA LYS A 15 5.23 9.77 -4.07
C LYS A 15 4.32 8.72 -4.69
N SER A 16 4.90 7.62 -5.16
CA SER A 16 4.22 6.53 -5.85
C SER A 16 3.40 5.68 -4.88
N LEU A 17 3.96 5.37 -3.71
CA LEU A 17 3.30 4.60 -2.66
C LEU A 17 2.07 5.34 -2.14
N ALA A 18 2.18 6.62 -1.82
CA ALA A 18 1.03 7.43 -1.37
C ALA A 18 -0.12 7.43 -2.40
N ARG A 19 0.21 7.57 -3.69
CA ARG A 19 -0.78 7.54 -4.78
C ARG A 19 -1.40 6.16 -4.96
N LEU A 20 -0.63 5.09 -4.78
CA LEU A 20 -1.12 3.71 -4.84
C LEU A 20 -2.08 3.41 -3.69
N LEU A 21 -1.68 3.70 -2.44
CA LEU A 21 -2.50 3.45 -1.25
C LEU A 21 -3.85 4.20 -1.34
N SER A 22 -3.84 5.45 -1.81
CA SER A 22 -5.06 6.22 -2.07
C SER A 22 -6.02 5.56 -3.07
N LYS A 23 -5.51 4.79 -4.05
CA LYS A 23 -6.34 4.03 -4.99
C LYS A 23 -6.81 2.71 -4.38
N VAL A 24 -5.98 2.07 -3.56
CA VAL A 24 -6.30 0.81 -2.89
C VAL A 24 -7.45 1.00 -1.90
N GLU A 25 -7.49 2.11 -1.16
CA GLU A 25 -8.62 2.44 -0.27
C GLU A 25 -9.94 2.58 -1.06
N LYS A 26 -9.92 3.24 -2.23
CA LYS A 26 -11.11 3.32 -3.09
C LYS A 26 -11.60 1.96 -3.57
N ILE A 27 -10.68 1.03 -3.89
CA ILE A 27 -11.05 -0.34 -4.29
C ILE A 27 -11.69 -1.08 -3.12
N LYS A 28 -11.15 -0.92 -1.90
CA LYS A 28 -11.70 -1.53 -0.69
C LYS A 28 -13.14 -1.06 -0.42
N GLU A 29 -13.41 0.22 -0.62
CA GLU A 29 -14.77 0.81 -0.53
C GLU A 29 -15.73 0.25 -1.59
N LEU A 30 -15.27 0.08 -2.83
CA LEU A 30 -16.12 -0.34 -3.95
C LEU A 30 -16.53 -1.81 -3.90
N PHE A 31 -15.62 -2.70 -3.50
CA PHE A 31 -15.84 -4.15 -3.65
C PHE A 31 -16.17 -4.88 -2.35
N GLY A 32 -16.07 -4.21 -1.20
CA GLY A 32 -16.55 -4.72 0.09
C GLY A 32 -15.89 -6.01 0.60
N PHE A 33 -14.79 -6.47 -0.01
CA PHE A 33 -14.02 -7.61 0.46
C PHE A 33 -12.89 -7.17 1.40
N PRO A 34 -12.47 -8.05 2.34
CA PRO A 34 -11.33 -7.76 3.20
C PRO A 34 -10.02 -7.76 2.39
N LEU A 35 -9.49 -6.55 2.17
CA LEU A 35 -8.19 -6.28 1.56
C LEU A 35 -7.22 -5.78 2.65
N LYS A 36 -6.11 -6.49 2.84
CA LYS A 36 -5.01 -6.07 3.73
C LYS A 36 -3.78 -5.72 2.92
N VAL A 37 -3.27 -4.51 3.09
CA VAL A 37 -1.99 -4.07 2.51
C VAL A 37 -0.88 -4.29 3.53
N ILE A 38 0.26 -4.79 3.08
CA ILE A 38 1.48 -4.95 3.87
C ILE A 38 2.61 -4.31 3.07
N VAL A 39 3.07 -3.15 3.53
CA VAL A 39 4.23 -2.48 2.95
C VAL A 39 5.48 -2.98 3.65
N VAL A 40 6.49 -3.37 2.88
CA VAL A 40 7.81 -3.78 3.37
C VAL A 40 8.80 -2.71 2.94
N ASN A 41 9.26 -1.89 3.88
CA ASN A 41 10.32 -0.92 3.60
C ASN A 41 11.64 -1.67 3.42
N ASP A 42 12.22 -1.60 2.22
CA ASP A 42 13.45 -2.28 1.82
C ASP A 42 14.68 -1.38 2.01
N GLY A 43 14.73 -0.69 3.17
CA GLY A 43 15.85 0.20 3.52
C GLY A 43 15.82 1.57 2.85
N SER A 44 14.63 2.14 2.60
CA SER A 44 14.49 3.47 1.98
C SER A 44 15.27 4.55 2.74
N THR A 45 15.83 5.50 1.98
CA THR A 45 16.57 6.66 2.47
C THR A 45 15.79 7.96 2.35
N ASP A 46 14.61 7.93 1.73
CA ASP A 46 13.66 9.04 1.63
C ASP A 46 12.50 8.87 2.63
N ASP A 47 11.45 9.67 2.46
CA ASP A 47 10.27 9.67 3.34
C ASP A 47 9.24 8.57 3.02
N THR A 48 9.63 7.48 2.33
CA THR A 48 8.76 6.32 2.05
C THR A 48 8.05 5.77 3.30
N LEU A 49 8.73 5.75 4.46
CA LEU A 49 8.14 5.25 5.71
C LEU A 49 7.00 6.16 6.23
N SER A 50 7.07 7.46 5.95
CA SER A 50 6.10 8.45 6.42
C SER A 50 4.75 8.37 5.70
N VAL A 51 4.71 7.70 4.54
CA VAL A 51 3.52 7.57 3.69
C VAL A 51 2.88 6.18 3.70
N ALA A 52 3.49 5.22 4.41
CA ALA A 52 3.10 3.80 4.45
C ALA A 52 2.00 3.50 5.48
#